data_AF-A0A6I1W709-F1
#
_entry.id   AF-A0A6I1W709-F1
#
_cell.length_a   1.000
_cell.length_b   1.000
_cell.length_c   1.000
_cell.angle_alpha   90.00
_cell.angle_beta   90.00
_cell.angle_gamma   90.00
#
_symmetry.space_group_name_H-M   'P 1'
#
loop_
_entity.id
_entity.type
_entity.pdbx_description
1 polymer ?
#
loop_
_entity_poly.entity_id
_entity_poly.type
_entity_poly.pdbx_seq_one_letter_code
_entity_poly.pdbx_strand_id
1 'polypeptide(L)'
;LGWAGFRVLYPINKADKQDEIMTMLGASYFRVIGKGQTYGLSARGMAIDTALPSGEEFPRFTEFWVERPKPNDKHLVIFALLDSPRATGAYRFILRPGVD
;
A
#
# COMPACT_ATOMS: atom_id res chain seq x y z
N LEU A 1 -22.04 2.65 -5.10
CA LEU A 1 -20.91 1.82 -4.60
C LEU A 1 -19.59 2.49 -5.00
N GLY A 2 -18.55 2.37 -4.16
CA GLY A 2 -17.19 2.87 -4.42
C GLY A 2 -16.16 1.74 -4.52
N TRP A 3 -14.88 2.09 -4.55
CA TRP A 3 -13.76 1.13 -4.61
C TRP A 3 -13.39 0.61 -3.22
N ALA A 4 -13.10 -0.70 -3.10
CA ALA A 4 -12.62 -1.28 -1.85
C ALA A 4 -11.13 -1.04 -1.59
N GLY A 5 -10.36 -0.76 -2.64
CA GLY A 5 -8.92 -0.62 -2.64
C GLY A 5 -8.38 -0.52 -4.07
N PHE A 6 -7.05 -0.57 -4.23
CA PHE A 6 -6.41 -0.57 -5.55
C PHE A 6 -5.11 -1.37 -5.54
N ARG A 7 -4.61 -1.65 -6.75
CA ARG A 7 -3.33 -2.32 -6.98
C ARG A 7 -2.47 -1.53 -7.95
N VAL A 8 -1.16 -1.70 -7.88
CA VAL A 8 -0.18 -1.10 -8.78
C VAL A 8 0.43 -2.18 -9.65
N LEU A 9 0.47 -1.92 -10.95
CA LEU A 9 1.08 -2.81 -11.94
C LEU A 9 2.39 -2.22 -12.48
N TYR A 10 3.39 -3.07 -12.66
CA TYR A 10 4.67 -2.68 -13.24
C TYR A 10 5.34 -3.89 -13.92
N PRO A 11 6.08 -3.70 -15.04
CA PRO A 11 6.80 -4.78 -15.70
C PRO A 11 8.11 -5.14 -14.98
N ILE A 12 7.99 -5.70 -13.76
CA ILE A 12 9.13 -5.98 -12.88
C ILE A 12 9.91 -7.24 -13.30
N ASN A 13 9.21 -8.26 -13.81
CA ASN A 13 9.83 -9.54 -14.18
C ASN A 13 10.17 -9.63 -15.66
N LYS A 14 9.29 -9.15 -16.54
CA LYS A 14 9.43 -9.16 -18.00
C LYS A 14 8.89 -7.87 -18.60
N ALA A 15 9.54 -7.37 -19.65
CA ALA A 15 9.21 -6.07 -20.26
C ALA A 15 7.79 -6.02 -20.86
N ASP A 16 7.25 -7.16 -21.29
CA ASP A 16 5.96 -7.32 -21.96
C ASP A 16 4.81 -7.73 -21.01
N LYS A 17 5.07 -7.83 -19.69
CA LYS A 17 4.09 -8.30 -18.71
C LYS A 17 3.93 -7.31 -17.58
N GLN A 18 2.70 -6.85 -17.33
CA GLN A 18 2.36 -6.01 -16.17
C GLN A 18 2.08 -6.91 -14.95
N ASP A 19 3.06 -7.04 -14.07
CA ASP A 19 2.90 -7.78 -12.81
C ASP A 19 2.30 -6.87 -11.74
N GLU A 20 1.49 -7.46 -10.85
CA GLU A 20 1.02 -6.75 -9.66
C GLU A 20 2.15 -6.67 -8.63
N ILE A 21 2.57 -5.45 -8.29
CA ILE A 21 3.71 -5.22 -7.38
C ILE A 21 3.30 -4.67 -6.02
N MET A 22 2.07 -4.17 -5.91
CA MET A 22 1.53 -3.64 -4.66
C MET A 22 0.00 -3.72 -4.66
N THR A 23 -0.58 -4.04 -3.50
CA THR A 23 -2.03 -3.98 -3.26
C THR A 23 -2.31 -3.25 -1.95
N MET A 24 -3.22 -2.29 -2.00
CA MET A 24 -3.74 -1.52 -0.87
C MET A 24 -5.20 -1.93 -0.65
N LEU A 25 -5.48 -2.72 0.38
CA LEU A 25 -6.81 -3.27 0.63
C LEU A 25 -7.01 -3.68 2.09
N GLY A 26 -8.09 -3.21 2.71
CA GLY A 26 -8.52 -3.58 4.05
C GLY A 26 -7.77 -2.83 5.16
N ALA A 27 -8.52 -2.17 6.05
CA ALA A 27 -7.97 -1.29 7.09
C ALA A 27 -6.81 -0.42 6.55
N SER A 28 -5.66 -0.42 7.22
CA SER A 28 -4.43 0.25 6.74
C SER A 28 -3.40 -0.73 6.18
N TYR A 29 -3.83 -1.94 5.78
CA TYR A 29 -2.94 -2.98 5.27
C TYR A 29 -2.56 -2.77 3.82
N PHE A 30 -1.34 -3.22 3.50
CA PHE A 30 -0.84 -3.30 2.15
C PHE A 30 0.17 -4.41 1.99
N ARG A 31 0.31 -4.88 0.76
CA ARG A 31 1.30 -5.90 0.36
C ARG A 31 2.13 -5.36 -0.79
N VAL A 32 3.39 -5.73 -0.83
CA VAL A 32 4.36 -5.34 -1.86
C VAL A 32 5.20 -6.57 -2.21
N ILE A 33 5.64 -6.66 -3.46
CA ILE A 33 6.63 -7.66 -3.90
C ILE A 33 7.76 -7.01 -4.70
N GLY A 34 8.96 -7.58 -4.57
CA GLY A 34 10.09 -7.36 -5.46
C GLY A 34 10.10 -8.33 -6.65
N LYS A 35 11.12 -8.22 -7.50
CA LYS A 35 11.31 -9.08 -8.68
C LYS A 35 11.41 -10.55 -8.29
N GLY A 36 10.65 -11.40 -8.97
CA GLY A 36 10.64 -12.86 -8.78
C GLY A 36 9.95 -13.32 -7.50
N GLN A 37 9.42 -12.41 -6.68
CA GLN A 37 8.74 -12.74 -5.44
C GLN A 37 7.25 -13.02 -5.66
N THR A 38 6.64 -13.69 -4.69
CA THR A 38 5.19 -13.86 -4.56
C THR A 38 4.72 -13.20 -3.27
N TYR A 39 3.44 -12.85 -3.18
CA TYR A 39 2.90 -12.25 -1.96
C TYR A 39 3.03 -13.20 -0.78
N GLY A 40 3.62 -12.69 0.31
CA GLY A 40 3.65 -13.32 1.62
C GLY A 40 3.09 -12.38 2.68
N LEU A 41 4.01 -11.71 3.39
CA LEU A 41 3.67 -10.81 4.49
C LEU A 41 2.89 -9.57 4.03
N SER A 42 2.15 -9.00 4.98
CA SER A 42 1.51 -7.69 4.82
C SER A 42 2.16 -6.70 5.76
N ALA A 43 2.28 -5.45 5.30
CA ALA A 43 2.54 -4.32 6.17
C ALA A 43 1.23 -3.61 6.49
N ARG A 44 1.26 -2.72 7.48
CA ARG A 44 0.14 -1.83 7.82
C ARG A 44 0.64 -0.44 8.17
N GLY A 45 -0.15 0.59 7.88
CA GLY A 45 0.19 1.98 8.17
C GLY A 45 0.32 2.25 9.67
N MET A 46 -0.58 1.68 10.47
CA MET A 46 -0.58 1.85 11.93
C MET A 46 -1.21 0.63 12.63
N ALA A 47 -0.81 0.41 13.87
CA ALA A 47 -1.35 -0.60 14.78
C ALA A 47 -1.57 0.04 16.14
N ILE A 48 -2.71 -0.21 16.77
CA ILE A 48 -3.05 0.36 18.08
C ILE A 48 -3.59 -0.75 18.97
N ASP A 49 -3.03 -0.88 20.18
CA ASP A 49 -3.44 -1.86 21.19
C ASP A 49 -3.40 -3.33 20.72
N THR A 50 -2.53 -3.65 19.76
CA THR A 50 -2.34 -5.03 19.29
C THR A 50 -2.02 -5.96 20.44
N ALA A 51 -2.77 -7.07 20.52
CA ALA A 51 -2.64 -8.12 21.54
C ALA A 51 -2.92 -7.69 22.99
N LEU A 52 -3.55 -6.53 23.22
CA LEU A 52 -3.99 -6.13 24.56
C LEU A 52 -5.40 -6.68 24.88
N PRO A 53 -5.71 -7.00 26.15
CA PRO A 53 -7.04 -7.47 26.57
C PRO A 53 -8.17 -6.47 26.30
N SER A 54 -7.86 -5.18 26.16
CA SER A 54 -8.82 -4.13 25.80
C SER A 54 -9.35 -4.24 24.37
N GLY A 55 -8.71 -5.05 23.52
CA GLY A 55 -9.02 -5.19 22.11
C GLY A 55 -8.13 -4.32 21.22
N GLU A 56 -7.82 -4.83 20.03
CA GLU A 56 -7.03 -4.13 19.02
C GLU A 56 -7.91 -3.13 18.24
N GLU A 57 -7.38 -1.93 18.02
CA GLU A 57 -7.95 -0.94 17.12
C GLU A 57 -7.24 -1.02 15.76
N PHE A 58 -8.05 -1.01 14.69
CA PHE A 58 -7.57 -1.14 13.31
C PHE A 58 -7.78 0.16 12.53
N PRO A 59 -6.79 1.08 12.55
CA PRO A 59 -6.81 2.27 11.70
C PRO A 59 -6.94 1.91 10.23
N ARG A 60 -7.66 2.72 9.46
CA ARG A 60 -7.89 2.47 8.02
C ARG A 60 -7.44 3.61 7.14
N PHE A 61 -6.96 3.29 5.95
CA PHE A 61 -6.81 4.30 4.90
C PHE A 61 -8.18 4.63 4.30
N THR A 62 -8.57 5.90 4.35
CA THR A 62 -9.88 6.38 3.90
C THR A 62 -9.81 7.03 2.52
N GLU A 63 -8.69 7.70 2.21
CA GLU A 63 -8.48 8.40 0.95
C GLU A 63 -7.07 8.20 0.42
N PHE A 64 -6.94 8.22 -0.90
CA PHE A 64 -5.67 8.08 -1.61
C PHE A 64 -5.54 9.12 -2.72
N TRP A 65 -4.34 9.67 -2.85
CA TRP A 65 -3.94 10.48 -4.00
C TRP A 65 -2.74 9.83 -4.65
N VAL A 66 -2.93 9.30 -5.86
CA VAL A 66 -1.86 8.67 -6.64
C VAL A 66 -1.32 9.70 -7.63
N GLU A 67 -0.08 10.12 -7.45
CA GLU A 67 0.57 11.06 -8.36
C GLU A 67 0.84 10.36 -9.70
N ARG A 68 0.45 11.00 -10.82
CA ARG A 68 0.76 10.46 -12.14
C ARG A 68 2.27 10.53 -12.36
N PRO A 69 2.97 9.39 -12.54
CA PRO A 69 4.41 9.39 -12.77
C PRO A 69 4.74 10.04 -14.11
N LYS A 70 5.90 10.70 -14.20
CA LYS A 70 6.44 11.19 -15.48
C LYS A 70 6.97 10.01 -16.30
N PRO A 71 7.10 10.14 -17.63
CA PRO A 71 7.52 9.03 -18.51
C PRO A 71 8.82 8.33 -18.10
N ASN A 72 9.76 9.04 -17.46
CA ASN A 72 11.07 8.51 -17.06
C ASN A 72 11.16 8.15 -15.57
N ASP A 73 10.10 8.37 -14.79
CA ASP A 73 10.12 8.04 -13.37
C ASP A 73 10.19 6.51 -13.17
N LYS A 74 11.06 6.10 -12.26
CA LYS A 74 11.21 4.69 -11.81
C LYS A 74 10.56 4.45 -10.45
N HIS A 75 9.62 5.31 -10.08
CA HIS A 75 8.90 5.24 -8.81
C HIS A 75 7.48 5.77 -8.97
N LEU A 76 6.61 5.40 -8.02
CA LEU A 76 5.25 5.92 -7.90
C LEU A 76 5.09 6.55 -6.52
N VAL A 77 4.55 7.78 -6.47
CA VAL A 77 4.21 8.46 -5.22
C VAL A 77 2.72 8.28 -4.94
N ILE A 78 2.41 7.82 -3.73
CA ILE A 78 1.04 7.63 -3.26
C ILE A 78 0.91 8.34 -1.92
N PHE A 79 -0.05 9.25 -1.80
CA PHE A 79 -0.46 9.81 -0.53
C PHE A 79 -1.68 9.06 0.00
N ALA A 80 -1.74 8.87 1.32
CA ALA A 80 -2.88 8.22 1.96
C ALA A 80 -3.28 8.98 3.24
N LEU A 81 -4.58 9.20 3.41
CA LEU A 81 -5.17 9.65 4.66
C LEU A 81 -5.58 8.42 5.47
N LEU A 82 -5.12 8.36 6.72
CA LEU A 82 -5.46 7.33 7.69
C LEU A 82 -6.36 7.93 8.76
N ASP A 83 -7.41 7.20 9.10
CA ASP A 83 -8.37 7.59 10.13
C ASP A 83 -8.72 6.40 11.02
N SER A 84 -8.94 6.68 12.31
CA SER A 84 -9.17 5.71 13.37
C SER A 84 -9.89 6.39 14.55
N PRO A 85 -10.64 5.65 15.39
CA PRO A 85 -11.33 6.24 16.54
C PRO A 85 -10.49 7.17 17.42
N ARG A 86 -9.19 6.88 17.62
CA ARG A 86 -8.30 7.66 18.51
C ARG A 86 -7.11 8.29 17.80
N ALA A 87 -6.95 8.12 16.49
CA ALA A 87 -5.78 8.60 15.76
C ALA A 87 -6.09 8.92 14.29
N THR A 88 -5.34 9.87 13.74
CA THR A 88 -5.32 10.17 12.30
C THR A 88 -3.87 10.26 11.83
N GLY A 89 -3.64 10.07 10.52
CA GLY A 89 -2.31 10.17 9.95
C GLY A 89 -2.32 10.54 8.47
N ALA A 90 -1.27 11.21 8.01
CA ALA A 90 -1.01 11.49 6.61
C ALA A 90 0.27 10.79 6.19
N TYR A 91 0.18 9.96 5.14
CA TYR A 91 1.29 9.13 4.67
C TYR A 91 1.72 9.55 3.26
N ARG A 92 3.03 9.45 3.01
CA ARG A 92 3.61 9.51 1.67
C ARG A 92 4.40 8.23 1.42
N PHE A 93 3.87 7.38 0.55
CA PHE A 93 4.56 6.20 0.05
C PHE A 93 5.31 6.53 -1.23
N ILE A 94 6.53 6.03 -1.35
CA ILE A 94 7.32 6.11 -2.60
C ILE A 94 7.69 4.68 -2.99
N LEU A 95 6.89 4.08 -3.87
CA LEU A 95 7.09 2.73 -4.36
C LEU A 95 8.18 2.73 -5.43
N ARG A 96 9.28 2.01 -5.20
CA ARG A 96 10.39 1.84 -6.15
C ARG A 96 10.50 0.37 -6.52
N PRO A 97 9.96 -0.07 -7.67
CA PRO A 97 10.03 -1.45 -8.09
C PRO A 97 11.49 -1.87 -8.34
N GLY A 98 11.92 -2.98 -7.75
CA GLY A 98 13.30 -3.46 -7.83
C GLY A 98 13.43 -4.95 -7.51
N VAL A 99 14.64 -5.38 -7.17
CA VAL A 99 14.87 -6.75 -6.67
C VAL A 99 14.38 -6.95 -5.24
N ASP A 100 14.22 -5.85 -4.50
CA ASP A 100 13.81 -5.79 -3.10
C ASP A 100 12.36 -5.31 -2.94
#